data_AF-A0A5C7MDG2-F1
#
_entry.id   AF-A0A5C7MDG2-F1
#
_cell.length_a   1.000
_cell.length_b   1.000
_cell.length_c   1.000
_cell.angle_alpha   90.00
_cell.angle_beta   90.00
_cell.angle_gamma   90.00
#
_symmetry.space_group_name_H-M   'P 1'
#
loop_
_entity.id
_entity.type
_entity.pdbx_description
1 polymer ?
#
loop_
_entity_poly.entity_id
_entity_poly.type
_entity_poly.pdbx_seq_one_letter_code
_entity_poly.pdbx_strand_id
1 'polypeptide(L)' 'MSSNPFDDENGAFYVLINDEEQHSLWPVFADVPAGWRVVFGESTRADCLAYVEETWTDIRPKTLRDALVG' A
#
# COMPACT_ATOMS: atom_id res chain seq x y z
N MET A 1 -1.12 3.42 -23.51
CA MET A 1 -1.26 2.52 -22.36
C MET A 1 -0.28 3.02 -21.32
N SER A 2 -0.77 3.81 -20.36
CA SER A 2 0.07 4.45 -19.36
C SER A 2 0.50 3.40 -18.35
N SER A 3 1.68 2.82 -18.53
CA SER A 3 2.34 1.98 -17.51
C SER A 3 2.77 2.93 -16.39
N ASN A 4 1.80 3.28 -15.55
CA ASN A 4 2.06 4.10 -14.38
C ASN A 4 2.86 3.21 -13.44
N PRO A 5 4.05 3.61 -12.97
CA PRO A 5 4.94 2.68 -12.29
C PRO A 5 4.46 2.34 -10.85
N PHE A 6 3.35 2.94 -10.44
CA PHE A 6 2.56 2.60 -9.25
C PHE A 6 1.56 1.44 -9.48
N ASP A 7 1.32 1.07 -10.74
CA ASP A 7 0.36 0.05 -11.17
C ASP A 7 1.07 -1.20 -11.74
N ASP A 8 2.40 -1.27 -11.62
CA ASP A 8 3.16 -2.41 -12.11
C ASP A 8 2.98 -3.62 -11.16
N GLU A 9 2.16 -4.60 -11.55
CA GLU A 9 1.90 -5.79 -10.73
C GLU A 9 3.16 -6.65 -10.50
N ASN A 10 4.19 -6.51 -11.35
CA ASN A 10 5.46 -7.21 -11.19
C ASN A 10 6.51 -6.34 -10.48
N GLY A 11 6.16 -5.09 -10.15
CA GLY A 11 7.00 -4.17 -9.40
C GLY A 11 7.06 -4.51 -7.91
N ALA A 12 8.17 -4.17 -7.28
CA ALA A 12 8.28 -4.19 -5.83
C ALA A 12 7.86 -2.84 -5.25
N PHE A 13 7.15 -2.88 -4.13
CA PHE A 13 6.63 -1.72 -3.43
C PHE A 13 6.99 -1.76 -1.95
N TYR A 14 6.97 -0.58 -1.36
CA TYR A 14 6.98 -0.30 0.06
C TYR A 14 5.61 0.22 0.48
N VAL A 15 5.22 -0.12 1.70
CA VAL A 15 4.19 0.61 2.44
C VAL A 15 4.91 1.63 3.29
N LEU A 16 4.62 2.89 3.02
CA LEU A 16 5.09 4.00 3.82
C LEU A 16 4.00 4.41 4.81
N ILE A 17 4.42 4.88 5.98
CA ILE A 17 3.58 5.61 6.91
C ILE A 17 4.18 7.00 7.13
N ASN A 18 3.35 8.02 7.28
CA ASN A 18 3.80 9.33 7.74
C ASN A 18 3.54 9.50 9.25
N ASP A 19 3.94 10.65 9.80
CA ASP A 19 3.69 11.00 11.20
C ASP A 19 2.20 11.17 11.53
N GLU A 20 1.33 11.30 10.51
CA GLU A 20 -0.13 11.36 10.64
C GLU A 20 -0.81 9.97 10.54
N GLU A 21 -0.03 8.89 10.63
CA GLU A 21 -0.50 7.49 10.54
C GLU A 21 -1.19 7.12 9.20
N GLN A 22 -0.94 7.90 8.15
CA GLN A 22 -1.45 7.65 6.82
C GLN A 22 -0.55 6.66 6.09
N HIS A 23 -1.17 5.65 5.47
CA HIS A 23 -0.47 4.64 4.70
C HIS A 23 -0.46 5.01 3.21
N SER A 24 0.69 4.85 2.56
CA SER A 24 0.85 5.08 1.12
C SER A 24 1.68 3.97 0.49
N LEU A 25 1.28 3.53 -0.70
CA LEU A 25 2.06 2.57 -1.49
C LEU A 25 3.10 3.34 -2.31
N TRP A 26 4.36 2.96 -2.16
CA TRP A 26 5.48 3.64 -2.81
C TRP A 26 6.37 2.65 -3.55
N PRO A 27 6.75 2.90 -4.81
CA PRO A 27 7.60 1.99 -5.54
C PRO A 27 9.03 1.98 -4.98
N VAL A 28 9.66 0.80 -4.92
CA VAL A 28 11.00 0.67 -4.30
C VAL A 28 12.10 1.37 -5.09
N PHE A 29 11.88 1.59 -6.39
CA PHE A 29 12.83 2.28 -7.26
C PHE A 29 12.82 3.80 -7.05
N ALA A 30 11.84 4.36 -6.34
CA ALA A 30 11.73 5.78 -6.08
C ALA A 30 12.20 6.11 -4.66
N ASP A 31 12.98 7.18 -4.52
CA ASP A 31 13.40 7.68 -3.21
C ASP A 31 12.19 8.00 -2.32
N VAL A 32 12.30 7.63 -1.04
CA VAL A 32 11.26 7.86 -0.03
C VAL A 32 11.27 9.35 0.37
N PRO A 33 10.14 10.06 0.30
CA PRO A 33 10.08 11.46 0.70
C PRO A 33 10.39 11.65 2.19
N ALA A 34 10.99 12.78 2.55
CA ALA A 34 11.20 13.13 3.95
C ALA A 34 9.87 13.21 4.72
N GLY A 35 9.84 12.69 5.95
CA GLY A 35 8.62 12.58 6.77
C GLY A 35 7.79 11.32 6.51
N TRP A 36 8.21 10.48 5.57
CA TRP A 36 7.65 9.14 5.38
C TRP A 36 8.65 8.09 5.82
N ARG A 37 8.15 7.00 6.39
CA ARG A 37 8.97 5.88 6.85
C ARG A 37 8.40 4.57 6.31
N VAL A 38 9.28 3.70 5.83
CA VAL A 38 8.90 2.36 5.37
C VAL A 38 8.48 1.52 6.57
N VAL A 39 7.27 0.97 6.53
CA VAL A 39 6.75 0.03 7.53
C VAL A 39 6.66 -1.39 7.01
N PHE A 40 6.60 -1.58 5.68
CA PHE A 40 6.56 -2.88 5.03
C PHE A 40 7.11 -2.83 3.58
N GLY A 41 7.63 -3.96 3.06
CA GLY A 41 8.30 -4.12 1.76
C GLY A 41 9.79 -4.51 1.90
N GLU A 42 10.63 -4.68 0.85
CA GLU A 42 10.41 -4.75 -0.61
C GLU A 42 9.55 -5.98 -0.96
N SER A 43 8.28 -5.78 -1.29
CA SER A 43 7.39 -6.90 -1.60
C SER A 43 6.46 -6.60 -2.77
N THR A 44 5.69 -7.60 -3.19
CA THR A 44 4.72 -7.45 -4.28
C THR A 44 3.61 -6.46 -3.88
N ARG A 45 2.95 -5.89 -4.88
CA ARG A 45 1.77 -5.04 -4.67
C ARG A 45 0.69 -5.75 -3.83
N ALA A 46 0.48 -7.05 -4.06
CA ALA A 46 -0.52 -7.85 -3.35
C ALA A 46 -0.17 -7.99 -1.85
N ASP A 47 1.09 -8.29 -1.53
CA ASP A 47 1.54 -8.37 -0.14
C ASP A 47 1.47 -7.02 0.58
N CYS A 48 1.83 -5.94 -0.12
CA CYS A 48 1.75 -4.59 0.45
C CYS A 48 0.30 -4.16 0.72
N LEU A 49 -0.62 -4.49 -0.19
CA LEU A 49 -2.06 -4.29 0.02
C LEU A 49 -2.58 -5.10 1.20
N ALA A 50 -2.23 -6.38 1.29
CA ALA A 50 -2.61 -7.23 2.42
C ALA A 50 -2.10 -6.65 3.74
N TYR A 51 -0.83 -6.21 3.78
CA TYR A 51 -0.28 -5.57 4.97
C TYR A 51 -1.03 -4.29 5.35
N VAL A 52 -1.39 -3.44 4.39
CA VAL A 52 -2.20 -2.24 4.66
C VAL A 52 -3.59 -2.64 5.15
N GLU A 53 -4.22 -3.66 4.57
CA GLU A 53 -5.53 -4.16 5.02
C GLU A 53 -5.50 -4.77 6.44
N GLU A 54 -4.40 -5.40 6.82
CA GLU A 54 -4.17 -5.99 8.15
C GLU A 54 -3.73 -4.95 9.19
N THR A 55 -2.91 -3.97 8.80
CA THR A 55 -2.34 -2.97 9.72
C THR A 55 -3.27 -1.77 9.87
N TRP A 56 -3.99 -1.40 8.82
CA TRP A 56 -5.04 -0.39 8.84
C TRP A 56 -6.38 -1.02 9.25
N THR A 57 -6.34 -1.80 10.33
CA THR A 57 -7.44 -2.61 10.84
C THR A 57 -8.70 -1.83 11.24
N ASP A 58 -8.58 -0.51 11.42
CA ASP A 58 -9.69 0.36 11.82
C ASP A 58 -10.05 1.42 10.77
N ILE A 59 -10.16 1.00 9.50
CA ILE A 59 -10.81 1.76 8.45
C ILE A 59 -11.93 0.95 7.84
N ARG A 60 -13.18 1.25 8.23
CA ARG A 60 -14.38 0.88 7.45
C ARG A 60 -15.60 1.73 7.85
N PRO A 61 -16.46 2.06 6.87
CA PRO A 61 -17.85 1.62 6.96
C PRO A 61 -17.96 0.20 6.39
N LYS A 62 -18.67 -0.64 7.12
CA LYS A 62 -18.77 -2.10 6.94
C LYS A 62 -19.24 -2.59 5.56
N THR A 63 -19.69 -1.71 4.66
CA THR A 63 -20.47 -2.05 3.46
C THR A 63 -19.68 -2.66 2.32
N LEU A 64 -18.37 -2.38 2.18
CA LEU A 64 -17.60 -2.88 1.01
C LEU A 64 -17.05 -4.30 1.19
N ARG A 65 -16.86 -4.75 2.44
CA ARG A 65 -16.29 -6.07 2.72
C ARG A 65 -17.25 -7.25 2.45
N ASP A 66 -18.51 -6.97 2.14
CA ASP A 66 -19.51 -7.96 1.72
C ASP A 66 -19.52 -8.20 0.18
N ALA A 67 -18.92 -7.30 -0.61
CA ALA A 67 -19.07 -7.29 -2.08
C ALA A 67 -18.00 -8.09 -2.86
N LEU A 68 -16.93 -8.56 -2.20
CA LEU A 68 -15.83 -9.31 -2.84
C LEU A 68 -15.79 -10.81 -2.47
N VAL A 69 -16.72 -11.27 -1.64
CA VAL A 69 -17.03 -12.69 -1.43
C VAL A 69 -18.39 -12.95 -2.08
N GLY A 70 -18.43 -12.98 -3.40
CA GLY A 70 -19.61 -13.29 -4.21
C GLY A 70 -19.20 -14.07 -5.46
#